data_AF-A0A7S1V6Q1-F1
#
_entry.id   AF-A0A7S1V6Q1-F1
#
_cell.length_a   1.000
_cell.length_b   1.000
_cell.length_c   1.000
_cell.angle_alpha   90.00
_cell.angle_beta   90.00
_cell.angle_gamma   90.00
#
_symmetry.space_group_name_H-M   'P 1'
#
loop_
_entity.id
_entity.type
_entity.pdbx_description
1 polymer ?
#
loop_
_entity_poly.entity_id
_entity_poly.type
_entity_poly.pdbx_seq_one_letter_code
_entity_poly.pdbx_strand_id
1 'polypeptide(L)'
;AGKGCFGAALMDDPVLVRELTQALHDGLDGRVPVTVKCRIGTDSERPFSLPTYEQMDSQEEYSKLCNFIETVASGGIVTDFSVHARIAVLSKKFSPAANRRVPPLKYDHVHRLVE
;
A
#
# COMPACT_ATOMS: atom_id res chain seq x y z
N ALA A 1 -16.12 5.71 -8.60
CA ALA A 1 -15.33 5.26 -7.42
C ALA A 1 -15.06 6.48 -6.55
N GLY A 2 -16.01 6.79 -5.65
CA GLY A 2 -16.10 8.06 -4.93
C GLY A 2 -15.41 8.03 -3.57
N LYS A 3 -14.95 9.21 -3.12
CA LYS A 3 -14.54 9.57 -1.75
C LYS A 3 -13.25 8.99 -1.15
N GLY A 4 -12.35 8.33 -1.89
CA GLY A 4 -11.01 8.00 -1.37
C GLY A 4 -11.02 7.13 -0.09
N CYS A 5 -12.10 6.40 0.15
CA CYS A 5 -12.33 5.66 1.39
C CYS A 5 -12.08 4.15 1.24
N PHE A 6 -11.44 3.71 0.15
CA PHE A 6 -11.17 2.30 -0.12
C PHE A 6 -9.97 2.11 -1.05
N GLY A 7 -9.45 0.88 -1.09
CA GLY A 7 -8.33 0.51 -1.95
C GLY A 7 -7.04 1.21 -1.55
N ALA A 8 -6.23 1.60 -2.53
CA ALA A 8 -4.91 2.18 -2.27
C ALA A 8 -4.95 3.50 -1.50
N ALA A 9 -6.07 4.22 -1.46
CA ALA A 9 -6.21 5.42 -0.64
C ALA A 9 -6.08 5.14 0.87
N LEU A 10 -6.40 3.92 1.32
CA LEU A 10 -6.24 3.51 2.72
C LEU A 10 -4.77 3.34 3.13
N MET A 11 -3.82 3.36 2.19
CA MET A 11 -2.40 3.32 2.53
C MET A 11 -1.93 4.56 3.29
N ASP A 12 -2.67 5.67 3.17
CA ASP A 12 -2.38 6.91 3.89
C ASP A 12 -2.83 6.85 5.36
N ASP A 13 -3.60 5.81 5.75
CA ASP A 13 -4.04 5.56 7.13
C ASP A 13 -3.87 4.07 7.50
N PRO A 14 -2.63 3.64 7.81
CA PRO A 14 -2.36 2.23 8.14
C PRO A 14 -3.03 1.78 9.43
N VAL A 15 -3.32 2.69 10.37
CA VAL A 15 -4.02 2.38 11.62
C VAL A 15 -5.46 1.97 11.32
N LEU A 16 -6.15 2.72 10.46
CA LEU A 16 -7.48 2.36 9.99
C LEU A 16 -7.48 0.99 9.28
N VAL A 17 -6.48 0.70 8.45
CA VAL A 17 -6.37 -0.62 7.79
C VAL A 17 -6.25 -1.73 8.83
N ARG A 18 -5.42 -1.56 9.86
CA ARG A 18 -5.29 -2.53 10.97
C ARG A 18 -6.65 -2.76 11.65
N GLU A 19 -7.36 -1.70 12.00
CA GLU A 19 -8.68 -1.77 12.65
C GLU A 19 -9.71 -2.50 11.77
N LEU A 20 -9.73 -2.22 10.47
CA LEU A 20 -10.59 -2.91 9.51
C LEU A 20 -10.27 -4.41 9.44
N THR A 21 -8.98 -4.77 9.43
CA THR A 21 -8.57 -6.19 9.38
C THR A 21 -8.88 -6.94 10.67
N GLN A 22 -8.77 -6.27 11.83
CA GLN A 22 -9.20 -6.82 13.11
C GLN A 22 -10.71 -7.08 13.12
N ALA A 23 -11.52 -6.09 12.70
CA ALA A 23 -12.97 -6.23 12.65
C ALA A 23 -13.42 -7.37 11.72
N LEU A 24 -12.73 -7.58 10.59
CA LEU A 24 -12.97 -8.72 9.71
C LEU A 24 -12.61 -10.05 10.38
N HIS A 25 -11.48 -10.13 11.07
CA HIS A 25 -11.06 -11.33 11.77
C HIS A 25 -12.04 -11.72 12.88
N ASP A 26 -12.44 -10.75 13.70
CA ASP A 26 -13.37 -10.95 14.82
C ASP A 26 -14.75 -11.38 14.30
N GLY A 27 -15.25 -10.75 13.24
CA GLY A 27 -16.52 -11.14 12.61
C GLY A 27 -16.52 -12.53 11.99
N LEU A 28 -15.34 -13.14 11.80
CA LEU A 28 -15.15 -14.49 11.26
C LEU A 28 -14.69 -15.49 12.35
N ASP A 29 -14.75 -15.11 13.63
CA ASP A 29 -14.24 -15.89 14.78
C ASP A 29 -12.80 -16.40 14.58
N GLY A 30 -11.98 -15.65 13.83
CA GLY A 30 -10.62 -16.03 13.47
C GLY A 30 -10.49 -17.31 12.63
N ARG A 31 -11.57 -17.82 12.04
CA ARG A 31 -11.58 -19.08 11.28
C ARG A 31 -11.02 -18.96 9.86
N VAL A 32 -11.04 -17.75 9.31
CA VAL A 32 -10.59 -17.46 7.94
C VAL A 32 -9.44 -16.45 8.01
N PRO A 33 -8.29 -16.76 7.38
CA PRO A 33 -7.16 -15.83 7.34
C PRO A 33 -7.55 -14.51 6.65
N VAL A 34 -7.20 -13.39 7.29
CA VAL A 34 -7.34 -12.05 6.71
C VAL A 34 -6.00 -11.67 6.10
N THR A 35 -5.99 -11.34 4.80
CA THR A 35 -4.77 -10.98 4.06
C THR A 35 -4.90 -9.57 3.49
N VAL A 36 -3.77 -8.90 3.25
CA VAL A 36 -3.76 -7.54 2.69
C VAL A 36 -3.02 -7.52 1.36
N LYS A 37 -3.68 -6.97 0.34
CA LYS A 37 -3.04 -6.66 -0.94
C LYS A 37 -2.88 -5.14 -1.08
N CYS A 38 -1.65 -4.67 -1.19
CA CYS A 38 -1.33 -3.24 -1.25
C CYS A 38 -0.47 -2.87 -2.48
N ARG A 39 -0.11 -1.59 -2.55
CA ARG A 39 0.88 -1.00 -3.45
C ARG A 39 2.12 -0.65 -2.62
N ILE A 40 3.14 -0.03 -3.19
CA ILE A 40 4.31 0.44 -2.40
C ILE A 40 4.09 1.83 -1.77
N GLY A 41 3.01 2.52 -2.14
CA GLY A 41 2.67 3.85 -1.64
C GLY A 41 1.62 4.52 -2.52
N THR A 42 1.33 5.79 -2.22
CA THR A 42 0.41 6.67 -2.96
C THR A 42 1.11 7.99 -3.32
N ASP A 43 0.50 8.78 -4.22
CA ASP A 43 0.96 10.13 -4.55
C ASP A 43 0.29 11.24 -3.71
N SER A 44 -0.25 10.89 -2.54
CA SER A 44 -1.03 11.82 -1.70
C SER A 44 -0.18 12.94 -1.08
N GLU A 45 1.04 12.63 -0.65
CA GLU A 45 1.96 13.63 -0.08
C GLU A 45 2.71 14.42 -1.15
N ARG A 46 3.06 13.75 -2.26
CA ARG A 46 3.76 14.35 -3.40
C ARG A 46 3.09 13.90 -4.69
N PRO A 47 2.48 14.82 -5.46
CA PRO A 47 1.86 14.50 -6.73
C PRO A 47 2.83 13.79 -7.67
N PHE A 48 2.37 12.72 -8.30
CA PHE A 48 3.21 11.92 -9.17
C PHE A 48 3.56 12.68 -10.47
N SER A 49 4.84 12.67 -10.81
CA SER A 49 5.34 12.88 -12.17
C SER A 49 6.54 11.98 -12.38
N LEU A 50 6.70 11.42 -13.59
CA LEU A 50 7.82 10.51 -13.89
C LEU A 50 9.19 11.14 -13.56
N PRO A 51 9.51 12.37 -14.01
CA PRO A 51 10.81 12.98 -13.74
C PRO A 51 11.10 13.15 -12.25
N THR A 52 10.10 13.58 -11.46
CA THR A 52 10.28 13.79 -10.02
C THR A 52 10.30 12.49 -9.23
N TYR A 53 9.64 11.45 -9.74
CA TYR A 53 9.57 10.14 -9.07
C TYR A 53 10.88 9.35 -9.24
N GLU A 54 11.52 9.45 -10.40
CA GLU A 54 12.83 8.83 -10.65
C GLU A 54 13.96 9.48 -9.82
N GLN A 55 13.80 10.75 -9.46
CA GLN A 55 14.71 11.50 -8.59
C GLN A 55 14.37 11.40 -7.10
N MET A 56 13.28 10.71 -6.75
CA MET A 56 12.85 10.57 -5.36
C MET A 56 13.81 9.65 -4.60
N ASP A 57 14.01 9.96 -3.32
CA ASP A 57 14.77 9.08 -2.43
C ASP A 57 14.05 7.74 -2.26
N SER A 58 14.71 6.69 -2.76
CA SER A 58 14.24 5.30 -2.68
C SER A 58 14.12 4.83 -1.23
N GLN A 59 14.96 5.34 -0.32
CA GLN A 59 14.93 4.95 1.09
C GLN A 59 13.73 5.55 1.83
N GLU A 60 13.30 6.75 1.47
CA GLU A 60 12.11 7.38 2.03
C GLU A 60 10.85 6.58 1.68
N GLU A 61 10.70 6.19 0.41
CA GLU A 61 9.58 5.36 -0.06
C GLU A 61 9.58 3.98 0.62
N TYR A 62 10.74 3.34 0.71
CA TYR A 62 10.87 2.06 1.40
C TYR A 62 10.48 2.15 2.88
N SER A 63 10.95 3.18 3.59
CA SER A 63 10.65 3.38 5.02
C SER A 63 9.15 3.55 5.26
N LYS A 64 8.45 4.25 4.34
CA LYS A 64 6.99 4.39 4.40
C LYS A 64 6.28 3.06 4.18
N LEU A 65 6.75 2.24 3.23
CA LEU A 65 6.23 0.90 3.01
C LEU A 65 6.42 0.02 4.26
N CYS A 66 7.60 0.04 4.88
CA CYS A 66 7.86 -0.67 6.14
C CYS A 66 6.88 -0.24 7.24
N ASN A 67 6.74 1.06 7.46
CA ASN A 67 5.81 1.60 8.47
C ASN A 67 4.35 1.14 8.21
N PHE A 68 3.91 1.12 6.95
CA PHE A 68 2.59 0.60 6.59
C PHE A 68 2.45 -0.89 6.96
N ILE A 69 3.41 -1.73 6.54
CA ILE A 69 3.39 -3.17 6.79
C ILE A 69 3.45 -3.46 8.30
N GLU A 70 4.38 -2.85 9.02
CA GLU A 70 4.55 -3.02 10.47
C GLU A 70 3.29 -2.62 11.24
N THR A 71 2.68 -1.48 10.89
CA THR A 71 1.45 -1.01 11.54
C THR A 71 0.30 -1.99 11.32
N VAL A 72 0.09 -2.43 10.08
CA VAL A 72 -0.99 -3.38 9.75
C VAL A 72 -0.74 -4.76 10.37
N ALA A 73 0.52 -5.20 10.44
CA ALA A 73 0.90 -6.48 11.04
C ALA A 73 0.97 -6.47 12.57
N SER A 74 1.02 -5.30 13.22
CA SER A 74 1.27 -5.16 14.68
C SER A 74 0.32 -5.94 15.60
N GLY A 75 -0.88 -6.30 15.13
CA GLY A 75 -1.85 -7.13 15.87
C GLY A 75 -1.74 -8.64 15.62
N GLY A 76 -0.84 -9.09 14.75
CA GLY A 76 -0.67 -10.50 14.38
C GLY A 76 -1.80 -11.09 13.52
N ILE A 77 -2.83 -10.31 13.20
CA ILE A 77 -3.98 -10.74 12.39
C ILE A 77 -3.60 -10.90 10.92
N VAL A 78 -2.85 -9.93 10.39
CA VAL A 78 -2.39 -9.94 9.00
C VAL A 78 -0.94 -10.40 8.98
N THR A 79 -0.74 -11.66 8.59
CA THR A 79 0.58 -12.26 8.39
C THR A 79 0.99 -12.34 6.93
N ASP A 80 0.03 -12.20 6.02
CA ASP A 80 0.22 -12.43 4.59
C ASP A 80 -0.09 -11.17 3.79
N PHE A 81 0.93 -10.68 3.08
CA PHE A 81 0.85 -9.48 2.24
C PHE A 81 1.12 -9.81 0.77
N SER A 82 0.27 -9.29 -0.11
CA SER A 82 0.48 -9.28 -1.56
C SER A 82 0.81 -7.86 -2.02
N VAL A 83 2.08 -7.58 -2.30
CA VAL A 83 2.52 -6.23 -2.67
C VAL A 83 2.62 -6.07 -4.19
N HIS A 84 1.89 -5.12 -4.76
CA HIS A 84 2.15 -4.67 -6.12
C HIS A 84 3.26 -3.62 -6.08
N ALA A 85 4.43 -3.97 -6.64
CA ALA A 85 5.66 -3.17 -6.66
C ALA A 85 5.60 -1.85 -7.47
N ARG A 86 4.47 -1.12 -7.50
CA ARG A 86 4.28 0.19 -8.14
C ARG A 86 3.50 1.09 -7.21
N ILE A 87 3.81 2.38 -7.21
CA ILE A 87 3.03 3.41 -6.53
C ILE A 87 1.60 3.49 -7.11
N ALA A 88 0.61 3.84 -6.29
CA ALA A 88 -0.73 4.19 -6.73
C ALA A 88 -0.83 5.70 -6.97
N VAL A 89 -1.09 6.10 -8.22
CA VAL A 89 -1.38 7.48 -8.58
C VAL A 89 -2.88 7.71 -8.44
N LEU A 90 -3.27 8.35 -7.35
CA LEU A 90 -4.66 8.62 -6.96
C LEU A 90 -5.14 10.00 -7.41
N SER A 91 -4.21 10.93 -7.68
CA SER A 91 -4.55 12.13 -8.42
C SER A 91 -5.25 11.71 -9.72
N LYS A 92 -6.42 12.31 -10.03
CA LYS A 92 -7.36 11.91 -11.13
C LYS A 92 -6.75 11.91 -12.55
N LYS A 93 -5.44 12.03 -12.68
CA LYS A 93 -4.66 11.97 -13.90
C LYS A 93 -4.64 10.59 -14.53
N PHE A 94 -4.63 9.51 -13.74
CA PHE A 94 -4.42 8.14 -14.28
C PHE A 94 -5.68 7.27 -14.19
N SER A 95 -6.01 6.60 -15.29
CA SER A 95 -6.99 5.51 -15.29
C SER A 95 -6.47 4.29 -14.53
N PRO A 96 -7.32 3.34 -14.11
CA PRO A 96 -6.88 2.09 -13.50
C PRO A 96 -5.89 1.28 -14.37
N ALA A 97 -6.06 1.34 -15.69
CA ALA A 97 -5.14 0.68 -16.63
C ALA A 97 -3.78 1.40 -16.69
N ALA A 98 -3.77 2.74 -16.73
CA ALA A 98 -2.55 3.53 -16.72
C ALA A 98 -1.76 3.32 -15.41
N ASN A 99 -2.45 3.25 -14.26
CA ASN A 99 -1.85 2.95 -12.96
C ASN A 99 -1.08 1.61 -12.95
N ARG A 100 -1.45 0.64 -13.79
CA ARG A 100 -0.75 -0.66 -13.88
C ARG A 100 0.45 -0.65 -14.84
N ARG A 101 0.59 0.38 -15.68
CA ARG A 101 1.56 0.41 -16.78
C ARG A 101 2.58 1.55 -16.67
N VAL A 102 2.18 2.71 -16.15
CA VAL A 102 2.97 3.94 -16.22
C VAL A 102 3.99 4.09 -15.08
N PRO A 103 3.63 4.06 -13.77
CA PRO A 103 4.63 4.27 -12.71
C PRO A 103 5.59 3.09 -12.62
N PRO A 104 6.92 3.26 -12.63
CA PRO A 104 7.87 2.15 -12.77
C PRO A 104 7.75 1.11 -11.64
N LEU A 105 8.16 -0.13 -11.94
CA LEU A 105 8.22 -1.21 -10.95
C LEU A 105 9.46 -1.05 -10.06
N LYS A 106 9.29 -1.23 -8.75
CA LYS A 106 10.36 -1.25 -7.76
C LYS A 106 10.32 -2.55 -6.97
N TYR A 107 10.72 -3.64 -7.61
CA TYR A 107 10.75 -4.97 -6.99
C TYR A 107 11.71 -5.05 -5.80
N ASP A 108 12.80 -4.26 -5.83
CA ASP A 108 13.77 -4.15 -4.74
C ASP A 108 13.10 -3.89 -3.38
N HIS A 109 12.14 -2.97 -3.32
CA HIS A 109 11.40 -2.70 -2.08
C HIS A 109 10.64 -3.92 -1.56
N VAL A 110 10.08 -4.74 -2.45
CA VAL A 110 9.33 -5.94 -2.05
C VAL A 110 10.29 -7.04 -1.60
N HIS A 111 11.44 -7.19 -2.24
CA HIS A 111 12.46 -8.16 -1.83
C HIS A 111 13.04 -7.82 -0.46
N ARG A 112 13.33 -6.55 -0.21
CA ARG A 112 13.86 -6.08 1.08
C ARG A 112 12.91 -6.27 2.27
N LEU A 113 11.60 -6.37 2.04
CA LEU A 113 10.63 -6.64 3.12
C LEU A 113 10.75 -8.04 3.73
N VAL A 114 11.39 -8.98 3.02
CA VAL A 114 11.52 -10.38 3.46
C VAL A 114 12.97 -10.79 3.75
N GLU A 115 13.91 -9.84 3.67
CA GLU A 115 15.29 -10.01 4.11
C GLU A 115 15.42 -9.89 5.63
#